data_AF-V4XVX3-F1
#
_entry.id   AF-V4XVX3-F1
#
_cell.length_a   1.000
_cell.length_b   1.000
_cell.length_c   1.000
_cell.angle_alpha   90.00
_cell.angle_beta   90.00
_cell.angle_gamma   90.00
#
_symmetry.space_group_name_H-M   'P 1'
#
loop_
_entity.id
_entity.type
_entity.pdbx_description
1 polymer ?
#
loop_
_entity_poly.entity_id
_entity_poly.type
_entity_poly.pdbx_seq_one_letter_code
_entity_poly.pdbx_strand_id
1 'polypeptide(L)'
;MTDRSRALPAIAATALFVVMAATFVSATFEEAAGFPEGESVVHNLGYALFNLGEAAAIPSEGFLAAFLIVAVALDVAVDGALYLARREDDGSVTAAIGDALTDGGER
;
A
#
# COMPACT_ATOMS: atom_id res chain seq x y z
N MET A 1 15.18 16.95 23.09
CA MET A 1 15.06 15.66 22.37
C MET A 1 15.89 15.73 21.11
N THR A 2 16.99 14.98 21.05
CA THR A 2 18.05 15.07 20.03
C THR A 2 17.61 14.49 18.68
N ASP A 3 18.04 15.10 17.57
CA ASP A 3 17.76 14.74 16.15
C ASP A 3 17.80 13.24 15.83
N ARG A 4 18.56 12.47 16.61
CA ARG A 4 18.75 11.03 16.45
C ARG A 4 17.45 10.21 16.51
N SER A 5 16.44 10.64 17.27
CA SER A 5 15.16 9.91 17.37
C SER A 5 14.31 9.99 16.10
N ARG A 6 14.43 11.07 15.33
CA ARG A 6 13.75 11.23 14.02
C ARG A 6 14.53 10.57 12.88
N ALA A 7 15.86 10.54 13.00
CA ALA A 7 16.72 9.92 11.98
C ALA A 7 16.49 8.41 11.89
N LEU A 8 16.17 7.73 12.99
CA LEU A 8 15.98 6.29 13.03
C LEU A 8 14.87 5.77 12.09
N PRO A 9 13.61 6.29 12.15
CA PRO A 9 12.56 5.86 11.23
C PRO A 9 12.84 6.25 9.77
N ALA A 10 13.46 7.41 9.53
CA ALA A 10 13.83 7.83 8.17
C ALA A 10 14.89 6.91 7.55
N ILE A 11 15.89 6.49 8.34
CA ILE A 11 16.91 5.53 7.92
C ILE A 11 16.27 4.16 7.66
N ALA A 12 15.37 3.70 8.54
CA ALA A 12 14.69 2.42 8.36
C ALA A 12 13.86 2.37 7.07
N ALA A 13 13.08 3.42 6.79
CA ALA A 13 12.31 3.53 5.55
C ALA A 13 13.21 3.56 4.31
N THR A 14 14.31 4.33 4.38
CA THR A 14 15.29 4.40 3.29
C THR A 14 15.95 3.04 3.03
N ALA A 15 16.34 2.34 4.09
CA ALA A 15 16.92 1.01 3.98
C ALA A 15 15.96 0.00 3.35
N LEU A 16 14.68 0.03 3.72
CA LEU A 16 13.64 -0.79 3.09
C LEU A 16 13.55 -0.52 1.59
N PHE A 17 13.57 0.75 1.18
CA PHE A 17 13.49 1.15 -0.22
C PHE A 17 14.72 0.67 -1.02
N VAL A 18 15.91 0.77 -0.43
CA VAL A 18 17.15 0.24 -1.03
C VAL A 18 17.08 -1.28 -1.20
N VAL A 19 16.57 -2.01 -0.21
CA VAL A 19 16.37 -3.47 -0.32
C VAL A 19 15.39 -3.81 -1.43
N MET A 20 14.26 -3.10 -1.53
CA MET A 20 13.30 -3.30 -2.61
C MET A 20 13.91 -3.03 -3.97
N ALA A 21 14.60 -1.91 -4.15
CA ALA A 21 15.27 -1.56 -5.40
C ALA A 21 16.32 -2.60 -5.80
N ALA A 22 17.16 -3.04 -4.86
CA ALA A 22 18.14 -4.10 -5.11
C ALA A 22 17.48 -5.41 -5.53
N THR A 23 16.36 -5.77 -4.88
CA THR A 23 15.59 -6.97 -5.22
C THR A 23 15.02 -6.89 -6.64
N PHE A 24 14.42 -5.76 -7.01
CA PHE A 24 13.83 -5.57 -8.34
C PHE A 24 14.86 -5.57 -9.46
N VAL A 25 16.02 -4.94 -9.25
CA VAL A 25 17.11 -4.92 -10.25
C VAL A 25 17.76 -6.29 -10.39
N SER A 26 17.80 -7.08 -9.31
CA SER A 26 18.43 -8.41 -9.32
C SER A 26 17.47 -9.53 -9.73
N ALA A 27 16.17 -9.26 -9.84
CA ALA A 27 15.17 -10.25 -10.18
C ALA A 27 15.30 -10.66 -11.66
N THR A 28 15.50 -11.94 -11.91
CA THR A 28 15.42 -12.54 -13.25
C THR A 28 14.11 -13.29 -13.38
N PHE A 29 13.36 -12.99 -14.43
CA PHE A 29 12.11 -13.68 -14.76
C PHE A 29 12.34 -14.56 -15.98
N GLU A 30 11.72 -15.73 -15.99
CA GLU A 30 11.62 -16.57 -17.18
C GLU A 30 10.62 -15.97 -18.18
N GLU A 31 10.43 -16.64 -19.33
CA GLU A 31 9.44 -16.20 -20.31
C GLU A 31 8.04 -16.14 -19.68
N ALA A 32 7.37 -15.02 -19.85
CA ALA A 32 6.09 -14.77 -19.19
C ALA A 32 5.02 -15.70 -19.75
N ALA A 33 4.62 -16.70 -18.96
CA ALA A 33 3.43 -17.50 -19.23
C ALA A 33 2.18 -16.65 -18.95
N GLY A 34 1.72 -15.93 -19.97
CA GLY A 34 0.46 -15.17 -19.92
C GLY A 34 -0.77 -16.08 -19.89
N PHE A 35 -1.94 -15.48 -19.65
CA PHE A 35 -3.22 -16.15 -19.85
C PHE A 35 -3.58 -16.21 -21.35
N PRO A 36 -4.45 -17.14 -21.77
CA PRO A 36 -4.92 -17.21 -23.15
C PRO A 36 -5.45 -15.86 -23.67
N GLU A 37 -5.27 -15.59 -24.96
CA GLU A 37 -5.77 -14.36 -25.57
C GLU A 37 -7.29 -14.23 -25.42
N GLY A 38 -7.75 -13.03 -25.07
CA GLY A 38 -9.17 -12.73 -24.86
C GLY A 38 -9.67 -12.97 -23.44
N GLU A 39 -8.87 -13.61 -22.57
CA GLU A 39 -9.24 -13.82 -21.18
C GLU A 39 -8.86 -12.64 -20.29
N SER A 40 -9.80 -12.20 -19.45
CA SER A 40 -9.60 -11.08 -18.53
C SER A 40 -9.58 -11.57 -17.09
N VAL A 41 -8.43 -11.38 -16.43
CA VAL A 41 -8.27 -11.67 -15.00
C VAL A 41 -9.28 -10.89 -14.17
N VAL A 42 -9.58 -9.64 -14.54
CA VAL A 42 -10.53 -8.78 -13.83
C VAL A 42 -11.94 -9.37 -13.86
N HIS A 43 -12.38 -9.89 -15.01
CA HIS A 43 -13.70 -10.52 -15.15
C HIS A 43 -13.79 -11.79 -14.30
N ASN A 44 -12.76 -12.62 -14.37
CA ASN A 44 -12.66 -13.85 -13.58
C ASN A 44 -12.59 -13.57 -12.07
N LEU A 45 -11.97 -12.46 -11.64
CA LEU A 45 -11.99 -12.03 -10.24
C LEU A 45 -13.42 -11.70 -9.78
N GLY A 46 -14.19 -11.03 -10.65
CA GLY A 46 -15.61 -10.74 -10.42
C GLY A 46 -16.44 -12.01 -10.28
N TYR A 47 -16.21 -13.03 -11.11
CA TYR A 47 -16.85 -14.33 -10.96
C TYR A 47 -16.50 -15.00 -9.63
N ALA A 48 -15.23 -15.01 -9.23
CA ALA A 48 -14.84 -15.56 -7.92
C ALA A 48 -15.50 -14.82 -6.74
N LEU A 49 -15.63 -13.50 -6.82
CA LEU A 49 -16.28 -12.67 -5.79
C LEU A 49 -17.73 -13.06 -5.50
N PHE A 50 -18.47 -13.44 -6.55
CA PHE A 50 -19.87 -13.85 -6.45
C PHE A 50 -20.04 -15.38 -6.43
N ASN A 51 -18.97 -16.14 -6.25
CA ASN A 51 -18.96 -17.59 -6.25
C ASN A 51 -19.55 -18.20 -7.55
N LEU A 52 -19.20 -17.60 -8.70
CA LEU A 52 -19.60 -18.01 -10.05
C LEU A 52 -18.44 -18.70 -10.79
N GLY A 53 -17.66 -19.54 -10.11
CA GLY A 53 -16.45 -20.16 -10.66
C GLY A 53 -16.70 -21.02 -11.91
N GLU A 54 -17.91 -21.54 -12.11
CA GLU A 54 -18.29 -22.28 -13.32
C GLU A 54 -18.29 -21.42 -14.60
N ALA A 55 -18.41 -20.09 -14.46
CA ALA A 55 -18.33 -19.14 -15.57
C ALA A 55 -16.89 -18.62 -15.79
N ALA A 56 -15.94 -18.98 -14.93
CA ALA A 56 -14.56 -18.52 -15.00
C ALA A 56 -13.72 -19.41 -15.92
N ALA A 57 -12.97 -18.78 -16.81
CA ALA A 57 -11.97 -19.44 -17.66
C ALA A 57 -10.58 -19.50 -17.00
N ILE A 58 -10.34 -18.64 -15.99
CA ILE A 58 -9.10 -18.58 -15.22
C ILE A 58 -9.41 -18.91 -13.76
N PRO A 59 -8.71 -19.87 -13.12
CA PRO A 59 -8.79 -20.09 -11.68
C PRO A 59 -8.32 -18.84 -10.93
N SER A 60 -9.26 -18.07 -10.37
CA SER A 60 -9.03 -16.71 -9.86
C SER A 60 -9.22 -16.59 -8.35
N GLU A 61 -9.58 -17.66 -7.64
CA GLU A 61 -9.81 -17.64 -6.19
C GLU A 61 -8.56 -17.25 -5.41
N GLY A 62 -7.39 -17.75 -5.84
CA GLY A 62 -6.11 -17.37 -5.24
C GLY A 62 -5.77 -15.90 -5.46
N PHE A 63 -6.06 -15.36 -6.65
CA PHE A 63 -5.90 -13.94 -6.95
C PHE A 63 -6.87 -13.09 -6.13
N LEU A 64 -8.12 -13.53 -5.97
CA LEU A 64 -9.10 -12.86 -5.13
C LEU A 64 -8.65 -12.82 -3.66
N ALA A 65 -8.15 -13.95 -3.13
CA ALA A 65 -7.63 -14.00 -1.78
C ALA A 65 -6.44 -13.03 -1.59
N ALA A 66 -5.48 -13.05 -2.52
CA ALA A 66 -4.35 -12.13 -2.49
C ALA A 66 -4.81 -10.66 -2.59
N PHE A 67 -5.75 -10.35 -3.48
CA PHE A 67 -6.33 -9.03 -3.64
C PHE A 67 -6.98 -8.51 -2.35
N LEU A 68 -7.78 -9.36 -1.68
CA LEU A 68 -8.43 -9.00 -0.41
C LEU A 68 -7.40 -8.82 0.73
N ILE A 69 -6.38 -9.66 0.79
CA ILE A 69 -5.28 -9.50 1.77
C ILE A 69 -4.57 -8.16 1.56
N VAL A 70 -4.24 -7.83 0.31
CA VAL A 70 -3.62 -6.54 -0.04
C VAL A 70 -4.56 -5.37 0.29
N ALA A 71 -5.86 -5.48 0.00
CA ALA A 71 -6.82 -4.44 0.32
C ALA A 71 -6.85 -4.12 1.82
N VAL A 72 -6.91 -5.16 2.67
CA VAL A 72 -6.86 -4.99 4.14
C VAL A 72 -5.52 -4.45 4.59
N ALA A 73 -4.41 -4.94 4.04
CA ALA A 73 -3.08 -4.47 4.40
C ALA A 73 -2.88 -2.99 4.04
N LEU A 74 -3.37 -2.55 2.89
CA LEU A 74 -3.32 -1.16 2.45
C LEU A 74 -4.17 -0.24 3.34
N ASP A 75 -5.36 -0.68 3.72
CA ASP A 75 -6.23 0.05 4.66
C ASP A 75 -5.52 0.30 6.00
N VAL A 76 -4.99 -0.78 6.61
CA VAL A 76 -4.23 -0.70 7.87
C VAL A 76 -2.94 0.12 7.72
N ALA A 77 -2.27 0.04 6.57
CA ALA A 77 -1.04 0.80 6.33
C ALA A 77 -1.32 2.31 6.25
N VAL A 78 -2.40 2.72 5.58
CA VAL A 78 -2.81 4.13 5.50
C VAL A 78 -3.25 4.63 6.87
N ASP A 79 -4.05 3.87 7.60
CA ASP A 79 -4.47 4.22 8.97
C ASP A 79 -3.28 4.32 9.92
N GLY A 80 -2.34 3.37 9.85
CA GLY A 80 -1.10 3.41 10.61
C GLY A 80 -0.24 4.61 10.25
N ALA A 81 -0.11 4.94 8.97
CA ALA A 81 0.61 6.12 8.51
C ALA A 81 -0.04 7.41 9.02
N LEU A 82 -1.37 7.51 8.96
CA LEU A 82 -2.11 8.66 9.45
C LEU A 82 -2.01 8.80 10.97
N TYR A 83 -2.09 7.68 11.71
CA TYR A 83 -1.91 7.65 13.15
C TYR A 83 -0.51 8.12 13.55
N LEU A 84 0.54 7.62 12.87
CA LEU A 84 1.93 8.00 13.13
C LEU A 84 2.27 9.44 12.67
N ALA A 85 1.58 9.94 11.65
CA ALA A 85 1.76 11.30 11.16
C ALA A 85 1.14 12.36 12.08
N ARG A 86 0.15 11.98 12.89
CA ARG A 86 -0.43 12.87 13.90
C ARG A 86 0.55 13.03 15.05
N ARG A 87 0.80 14.28 15.43
CA ARG A 87 1.60 14.62 16.59
C ARG A 87 0.72 15.34 17.59
N GLU A 88 0.87 15.00 18.86
CA GLU A 88 0.25 15.74 19.96
C GLU A 88 1.33 16.61 20.58
N ASP A 89 1.28 17.92 20.30
CA ASP A 89 2.13 18.91 20.94
C ASP A 89 1.21 19.84 21.78
N ASP A 90 1.51 19.97 23.07
CA ASP A 90 0.78 20.79 24.06
C ASP A 90 -0.75 20.58 24.13
N GLY A 91 -1.20 19.33 24.00
CA GLY A 91 -2.63 18.97 24.09
C GLY A 91 -3.44 19.30 22.83
N SER A 92 -2.78 19.75 21.76
CA SER A 92 -3.37 19.95 20.44
C SER A 92 -2.84 18.91 19.45
N VAL A 93 -3.71 18.35 18.62
CA VAL A 93 -3.31 17.43 17.55
C VAL A 93 -2.84 18.26 16.37
N THR A 94 -1.53 18.35 16.16
CA THR A 94 -0.92 18.98 14.98
C THR A 94 -0.71 17.92 13.90
N ALA A 95 -1.41 18.08 12.78
CA ALA A 95 -1.12 17.33 11.56
C ALA A 95 -0.11 18.14 10.74
N ALA A 96 0.91 17.49 10.17
CA ALA A 96 1.96 18.14 9.35
C ALA A 96 1.41 18.96 8.17
N ILE A 97 0.15 18.72 7.76
CA ILE A 97 -0.54 19.42 6.65
C ILE A 97 -1.50 20.50 7.18
N GLY A 98 -1.94 20.42 8.44
CA GLY A 98 -2.93 21.33 9.02
C GLY A 98 -2.37 22.72 9.26
N ASP A 99 -1.16 22.83 9.82
CA ASP A 99 -0.56 24.13 10.17
C ASP A 99 -0.33 25.01 8.93
N ALA A 100 0.02 24.40 7.79
CA ALA A 100 0.19 25.08 6.50
C ALA A 100 -1.13 25.59 5.87
N LEU A 101 -2.28 25.09 6.32
CA LEU A 101 -3.61 25.46 5.80
C LEU A 101 -4.39 26.39 6.77
N THR A 102 -3.91 26.59 8.00
CA THR A 102 -4.64 27.36 9.04
C THR A 102 -4.20 28.81 9.19
N ASP A 103 -3.27 29.32 8.37
CA ASP A 103 -2.86 30.75 8.31
C ASP A 103 -3.94 31.67 7.66
N GLY A 104 -5.20 31.25 7.73
CA GLY A 104 -6.34 31.90 7.10
C GLY A 104 -6.98 32.98 7.97
N GLY A 105 -6.23 34.00 8.38
CA GLY A 105 -6.80 35.31 8.73
C GLY A 105 -6.43 35.90 10.09
N GLU A 106 -5.36 36.69 10.12
CA GLU A 106 -5.29 37.89 10.97
C GLU A 106 -5.79 39.11 10.19
N ARG A 107 -7.01 39.55 10.50
CA ARG A 107 -7.49 40.92 10.27
C ARG A 107 -8.36 41.36 11.43
#